data_AF-A0A670I277-F1
#
_entry.id   AF-A0A670I277-F1
#
_cell.length_a   1.000
_cell.length_b   1.000
_cell.length_c   1.000
_cell.angle_alpha   90.00
_cell.angle_beta   90.00
_cell.angle_gamma   90.00
#
_symmetry.space_group_name_H-M   'P 1'
#
loop_
_entity.id
_entity.type
_entity.pdbx_description
1 polymer ?
#
loop_
_entity_poly.entity_id
_entity_poly.type
_entity_poly.pdbx_seq_one_letter_code
_entity_poly.pdbx_strand_id
1 'polypeptide(L)' 'SSSISYTGLTKWLYEKTRCIFLPSYGGFPVRLRTYVGEPIPYDPNITATELAEKAKTALENLRDRHQKRPGNILRA' A
#
# COMPACT_ATOMS: atom_id res chain seq x y z
N SER A 1 -6.93 42.23 32.54
CA SER A 1 -6.81 42.50 31.09
C SER A 1 -5.94 41.41 30.48
N SER A 2 -6.20 41.01 29.23
CA SER A 2 -5.42 40.02 28.43
C SER A 2 -5.86 38.55 28.46
N SER A 3 -7.13 38.23 28.20
CA SER A 3 -7.57 36.85 27.88
C SER A 3 -8.22 36.70 26.50
N ILE A 4 -8.16 37.74 25.64
CA ILE A 4 -8.93 37.83 24.39
C ILE A 4 -7.99 38.01 23.19
N SER A 5 -7.07 37.06 22.95
CA SER A 5 -6.21 37.12 21.75
C SER A 5 -5.75 35.76 21.19
N TYR A 6 -5.89 34.66 21.93
CA TYR A 6 -5.37 33.36 21.50
C TYR A 6 -6.33 32.53 20.65
N THR A 7 -7.63 32.83 20.63
CA THR A 7 -8.65 31.96 19.98
C THR A 7 -8.54 31.96 18.45
N GLY A 8 -8.23 33.10 17.82
CA GLY A 8 -8.08 33.19 16.37
C GLY A 8 -6.81 32.53 15.84
N LEU A 9 -5.67 32.77 16.51
CA LEU A 9 -4.37 32.21 16.12
C LEU A 9 -4.30 30.70 16.33
N THR A 10 -4.85 30.20 17.44
CA THR A 10 -4.91 28.74 17.71
C THR A 10 -5.83 28.03 16.73
N LYS A 11 -6.98 28.63 16.39
CA LYS A 11 -7.89 28.10 15.37
C LYS A 11 -7.24 28.08 13.98
N TRP A 12 -6.58 29.17 13.59
CA TRP A 12 -5.84 29.23 12.32
C TRP A 12 -4.72 28.19 12.24
N LEU A 13 -3.95 28.02 13.32
CA LEU A 13 -2.88 27.03 13.40
C LEU A 13 -3.43 25.60 13.35
N TYR A 14 -4.55 25.33 14.03
CA TYR A 14 -5.24 24.04 14.02
C TYR A 14 -5.78 23.68 12.64
N GLU A 15 -6.45 24.61 11.97
CA GLU A 15 -6.99 24.41 10.61
C GLU A 15 -5.85 24.15 9.61
N LYS A 16 -4.75 24.89 9.73
CA LYS A 16 -3.60 24.73 8.84
C LYS A 16 -2.84 23.43 9.06
N THR A 17 -2.61 23.04 10.31
CA THR A 17 -1.95 21.77 10.63
C THR A 17 -2.82 20.57 10.24
N ARG A 18 -4.12 20.57 10.57
CA ARG A 18 -5.04 19.50 10.16
C ARG A 18 -5.12 19.32 8.64
N CYS A 19 -5.07 20.41 7.87
CA CYS A 19 -5.03 20.38 6.41
C CYS A 19 -3.74 19.73 5.87
N ILE A 20 -2.58 19.95 6.49
CA ILE A 20 -1.31 19.32 6.10
C ILE A 20 -1.29 17.82 6.44
N PHE A 21 -1.95 17.41 7.53
CA PHE A 21 -2.00 16.01 7.94
C PHE A 21 -2.98 15.16 7.11
N LEU A 22 -4.08 15.72 6.61
CA LEU A 22 -5.06 14.95 5.81
C LEU A 22 -4.47 14.25 4.57
N PRO A 23 -3.63 14.91 3.74
CA PRO A 23 -2.98 14.27 2.60
C PRO A 23 -2.00 13.17 2.99
N SER A 24 -1.36 13.27 4.16
CA SER A 24 -0.34 12.31 4.62
C SER A 24 -0.96 11.02 5.15
N TYR A 25 -2.19 11.05 5.68
CA TYR A 25 -2.93 9.83 6.06
C TYR A 25 -3.36 8.96 4.86
N GLY A 26 -3.23 9.46 3.63
CA GLY A 26 -3.50 8.72 2.39
C GLY A 26 -2.26 8.20 1.65
N GLY A 27 -1.06 8.51 2.16
CA GLY A 27 0.24 7.91 1.80
C GLY A 27 0.65 8.03 0.34
N PHE A 28 0.04 7.23 -0.55
CA PHE A 28 0.33 7.23 -1.98
C PHE A 28 -0.94 6.78 -2.74
N PRO A 29 -1.44 7.57 -3.71
CA PRO A 29 -2.52 7.14 -4.59
C PRO A 29 -2.00 6.10 -5.59
N VAL A 30 -1.73 4.88 -5.12
CA VAL A 30 -1.36 3.74 -5.96
C VAL A 30 -2.63 3.09 -6.49
N ARG A 31 -2.73 2.96 -7.81
CA ARG A 31 -3.79 2.16 -8.44
C ARG A 31 -3.58 0.70 -8.08
N LEU A 32 -4.40 0.16 -7.18
CA LEU A 32 -4.42 -1.28 -6.89
C LEU A 32 -5.03 -2.03 -8.07
N ARG A 33 -4.20 -2.79 -8.80
CA ARG A 33 -4.63 -3.70 -9.86
C ARG A 33 -4.41 -5.13 -9.38
N THR A 34 -5.50 -5.88 -9.28
CA THR A 34 -5.45 -7.31 -8.93
C THR A 34 -5.36 -8.13 -10.20
N TYR A 35 -4.28 -8.91 -10.35
CA TYR A 35 -4.13 -9.87 -11.44
C TYR A 35 -4.32 -11.27 -10.86
N VAL A 36 -5.24 -12.03 -11.44
CA VAL A 36 -5.48 -13.43 -11.08
C VAL A 36 -4.68 -14.30 -12.03
N GLY A 37 -3.83 -15.17 -11.50
CA GLY A 37 -3.03 -16.10 -12.29
C GLY A 37 -3.82 -17.29 -12.82
N GLU A 38 -3.15 -18.11 -13.62
CA GLU A 38 -3.69 -19.39 -14.06
C GLU A 38 -3.94 -20.32 -12.85
N PRO A 39 -5.03 -21.10 -12.87
CA PRO A 39 -5.32 -22.04 -11.79
C PRO A 39 -4.27 -23.14 -11.71
N ILE A 40 -3.86 -23.49 -10.49
CA ILE A 40 -2.93 -24.59 -10.27
C ILE A 40 -3.72 -25.91 -10.37
N PRO A 41 -3.39 -26.81 -11.32
CA PRO A 41 -4.11 -28.07 -11.47
C PRO A 41 -3.88 -28.97 -10.25
N TYR A 42 -4.95 -29.61 -9.81
CA TYR A 42 -4.89 -30.60 -8.74
C TYR A 42 -4.33 -31.92 -9.28
N ASP A 43 -3.28 -32.42 -8.65
CA ASP A 43 -2.70 -33.73 -8.95
C ASP A 43 -2.65 -34.54 -7.65
N PRO A 44 -3.32 -35.71 -7.58
CA PRO A 44 -3.36 -36.53 -6.36
C PRO A 44 -2.01 -37.15 -5.97
N ASN A 45 -1.01 -37.11 -6.86
CA ASN A 45 0.30 -37.72 -6.60
C ASN A 45 1.32 -36.74 -5.99
N ILE A 46 0.99 -35.45 -5.88
CA ILE A 46 1.94 -34.44 -5.41
C ILE A 46 1.89 -34.34 -3.89
N THR A 47 3.06 -34.10 -3.30
CA THR A 47 3.14 -33.77 -1.87
C THR A 47 2.67 -32.33 -1.63
N ALA A 48 2.13 -32.05 -0.45
CA ALA A 48 1.70 -30.70 -0.09
C ALA A 48 2.84 -29.67 -0.17
N THR A 49 4.08 -30.11 0.06
CA THR A 49 5.30 -29.30 -0.07
C THR A 49 5.58 -28.90 -1.52
N GLU A 50 5.50 -29.84 -2.46
CA GLU A 50 5.69 -29.54 -3.89
C GLU A 50 4.60 -28.61 -4.43
N LEU A 51 3.36 -28.78 -3.96
CA LEU A 51 2.26 -27.88 -4.31
C LEU A 51 2.53 -26.45 -3.82
N ALA A 52 3.02 -26.30 -2.59
CA ALA A 52 3.36 -24.99 -2.03
C ALA A 52 4.52 -24.32 -2.80
N GLU A 53 5.52 -25.09 -3.22
CA GLU A 53 6.62 -24.59 -4.04
C GLU A 53 6.14 -24.10 -5.41
N LYS A 54 5.28 -24.88 -6.09
CA LYS A 54 4.67 -24.47 -7.36
C LYS A 54 3.85 -23.18 -7.21
N ALA A 55 3.05 -23.07 -6.15
CA ALA A 55 2.26 -21.87 -5.87
C ALA A 55 3.14 -20.65 -5.61
N LYS A 56 4.23 -20.82 -4.85
CA LYS A 56 5.22 -19.77 -4.61
C LYS A 56 5.83 -19.27 -5.91
N THR A 57 6.30 -20.17 -6.77
CA THR A 57 6.89 -19.80 -8.06
C THR A 57 5.89 -19.08 -8.97
N ALA A 58 4.64 -19.54 -9.03
CA ALA A 58 3.58 -18.88 -9.80
C ALA A 58 3.32 -17.45 -9.30
N LEU A 59 3.29 -17.25 -7.98
CA LEU A 59 3.09 -15.94 -7.36
C LEU A 59 4.27 -14.99 -7.62
N GLU A 60 5.50 -15.49 -7.51
CA GLU A 60 6.71 -14.71 -7.81
C GLU A 60 6.73 -14.26 -9.28
N ASN A 61 6.35 -15.14 -10.20
CA ASN A 61 6.21 -14.79 -11.61
C ASN A 61 5.15 -13.70 -11.86
N LEU A 62 4.01 -13.77 -11.18
CA LEU A 62 2.97 -12.71 -11.28
C LEU A 62 3.47 -11.38 -10.71
N ARG A 63 4.13 -11.42 -9.55
CA ARG A 63 4.74 -10.24 -8.93
C ARG A 63 5.72 -9.59 -9.91
N ASP A 64 6.66 -10.35 -10.45
CA ASP A 64 7.75 -9.80 -11.25
C ASP A 64 7.28 -9.28 -12.62
N ARG A 65 6.20 -9.87 -13.18
CA ARG A 65 5.55 -9.38 -14.40
C ARG A 65 4.76 -8.09 -14.20
N HIS A 66 4.03 -7.98 -13.09
CA HIS A 66 3.05 -6.90 -12.89
C HIS A 66 3.51 -5.79 -11.94
N GLN A 67 4.52 -6.03 -11.11
CA GLN A 67 5.04 -5.10 -10.12
C GLN A 67 6.54 -4.86 -10.34
N LYS A 68 6.89 -3.66 -10.81
CA LYS A 68 8.28 -3.21 -10.76
C LYS A 68 8.59 -2.74 -9.34
N ARG A 69 9.52 -3.38 -8.64
CA ARG A 69 9.91 -2.96 -7.28
C ARG A 69 10.49 -1.53 -7.33
N PRO A 70 9.89 -0.55 -6.64
CA PRO A 70 10.45 0.80 -6.61
C PRO A 70 11.72 0.79 -5.77
N GLY A 71 12.80 1.39 -6.29
CA GLY A 71 14.06 1.51 -5.56
C GLY A 71 14.06 2.59 -4.47
N ASN A 72 13.06 3.48 -4.47
CA ASN A 72 12.89 4.56 -3.50
C ASN A 72 11.40 4.90 -3.36
N ILE A 73 10.90 5.05 -2.12
CA ILE A 73 9.52 5.50 -1.80
C ILE A 73 9.18 6.84 -2.48
N LEU A 74 10.16 7.74 -2.62
CA LEU A 74 9.96 9.03 -3.30
C LEU A 74 9.73 8.90 -4.81
N ARG A 75 10.03 7.72 -5.39
CA ARG A 75 9.85 7.36 -6.81
C ARG A 75 8.78 6.29 -7.02
N ALA A 76 8.14 5.81 -5.94
CA ALA A 76 7.14 4.75 -5.95
C ALA A 76 5.79 5.24 -6.46
#